data_AF-A0A7V5WLS7-F1
#
_entry.id   AF-A0A7V5WLS7-F1
#
_cell.length_a   1.000
_cell.length_b   1.000
_cell.length_c   1.000
_cell.angle_alpha   90.00
_cell.angle_beta   90.00
_cell.angle_gamma   90.00
#
_symmetry.space_group_name_H-M   'P 1'
#
loop_
_entity.id
_entity.type
_entity.pdbx_description
1 polymer ?
#
loop_
_entity_poly.entity_id
_entity_poly.type
_entity_poly.pdbx_seq_one_letter_code
_entity_poly.pdbx_strand_id
1 'polypeptide(L)'
;MSRWLIFIIFFVSFAFAGTIVVETAPDDETSQLELRNIILPNGEKLELWVVKASPVTIIIDNKDKIVANEIEIDKANNILRIIGYGVITTDSETIRGNDLVFELDSSIFRGNDVFVFTDAIDIVGTTINRVPGQIDVETGYFSPCSRCNQKIDDYGFNAANIELYPGDRLVAFDVVVLIRGLPVFYLPLIVFPLAPQDRRPNLVIKSGTATSRANVFLDWPYVAGPSALGSFAIKYYADIDLGKGDFFSKKILGGGVKTSYLGVELRHIFYTDTGKGNFNVAYTPSFYKDADKRTEKTQDLFKLSFKYDTNEQLDVLEEHFLISRDDSLRNRILDYSASIKNTNHKIITELAVKGYIDLDNTDEITLPSYSSPLQQLKLSFRPEQ
;
A
#
# COMPACT_ATOMS: atom_id res chain seq x y z
N MET A 1 14.11 3.58 -58.22
CA MET A 1 12.74 3.92 -57.77
C MET A 1 12.86 4.38 -56.33
N SER A 2 12.68 5.68 -56.10
CA SER A 2 12.96 6.37 -54.83
C SER A 2 11.77 6.21 -53.88
N ARG A 3 12.04 5.70 -52.67
CA ARG A 3 11.10 5.59 -51.55
C ARG A 3 11.19 6.88 -50.71
N TRP A 4 10.05 7.53 -50.47
CA TRP A 4 9.98 8.71 -49.61
C TRP A 4 9.37 8.30 -48.26
N LEU A 5 10.19 8.38 -47.20
CA LEU A 5 9.75 8.46 -45.81
C LEU A 5 9.56 9.95 -45.51
N ILE A 6 8.37 10.37 -45.10
CA ILE A 6 8.13 11.75 -44.65
C ILE A 6 8.30 11.77 -43.12
N PHE A 7 9.44 12.27 -42.66
CA PHE A 7 9.67 12.66 -41.27
C PHE A 7 9.31 14.15 -41.13
N ILE A 8 8.28 14.48 -40.36
CA ILE A 8 8.00 15.86 -39.95
C ILE A 8 8.47 16.00 -38.50
N ILE A 9 9.60 16.69 -38.30
CA ILE A 9 10.12 17.08 -36.99
C ILE A 9 9.91 18.59 -36.86
N PHE A 10 9.06 19.01 -35.93
CA PHE A 10 8.94 20.42 -35.54
C PHE A 10 9.80 20.69 -34.31
N PHE A 11 10.80 21.56 -34.45
CA PHE A 11 11.55 22.13 -33.34
C PHE A 11 10.88 23.44 -32.91
N VAL A 12 10.29 23.48 -31.72
CA VAL A 12 9.93 24.72 -31.02
C VAL A 12 10.37 24.60 -29.55
N SER A 13 10.87 25.72 -29.03
CA SER A 13 11.58 25.97 -27.77
C SER A 13 11.17 25.19 -26.52
N PHE A 14 12.18 24.95 -25.66
CA PHE A 14 12.13 24.31 -24.34
C PHE A 14 11.06 24.88 -23.39
N ALA A 15 9.82 24.42 -23.54
CA ALA A 15 9.03 23.95 -22.41
C ALA A 15 9.33 22.45 -22.24
N PHE A 16 9.23 21.88 -21.04
CA PHE A 16 9.13 20.43 -20.89
C PHE A 16 7.80 19.99 -21.51
N ALA A 17 7.74 19.98 -22.84
CA ALA A 17 6.61 19.51 -23.61
C ALA A 17 6.82 18.00 -23.75
N GLY A 18 5.88 17.24 -23.19
CA GLY A 18 5.86 15.80 -23.38
C GLY A 18 5.89 15.46 -24.88
N THR A 19 6.62 14.42 -25.25
CA THR A 19 6.72 14.00 -26.66
C THR A 19 5.58 13.05 -26.97
N ILE A 20 4.70 13.44 -27.88
CA ILE A 20 3.64 12.59 -28.41
C ILE A 20 4.04 12.11 -29.80
N VAL A 21 4.30 10.81 -29.95
CA VAL A 21 4.59 10.17 -31.23
C VAL A 21 3.35 9.43 -31.70
N VAL A 22 2.86 9.75 -32.89
CA VAL A 22 1.75 9.04 -33.53
C VAL A 22 2.31 8.16 -34.64
N GLU A 23 2.15 6.86 -34.50
CA GLU A 23 2.56 5.83 -35.44
C GLU A 23 1.33 5.18 -36.06
N THR A 24 1.43 4.87 -37.35
CA THR A 24 0.45 4.06 -38.10
C THR A 24 1.16 2.86 -38.68
N ALA A 25 0.41 1.81 -39.06
CA ALA A 25 1.03 0.64 -39.64
C ALA A 25 1.76 1.01 -40.97
N PRO A 26 2.98 0.47 -41.22
CA PRO A 26 3.84 0.91 -42.33
C PRO A 26 3.23 0.83 -43.74
N ASP A 27 2.21 -0.02 -43.93
CA ASP A 27 1.57 -0.30 -45.22
C ASP A 27 0.06 0.02 -45.19
N ASP A 28 -0.43 0.81 -44.23
CA ASP A 28 -1.86 1.15 -44.15
C ASP A 28 -2.21 2.34 -45.06
N GLU A 29 -2.60 2.03 -46.30
CA GLU A 29 -3.11 2.98 -47.28
C GLU A 29 -4.42 3.68 -46.86
N THR A 30 -5.08 3.22 -45.79
CA THR A 30 -6.32 3.79 -45.25
C THR A 30 -6.09 4.83 -44.16
N SER A 31 -4.83 5.07 -43.78
CA SER A 31 -4.46 6.06 -42.76
C SER A 31 -4.80 7.49 -43.20
N GLN A 32 -5.53 8.23 -42.36
CA GLN A 32 -5.97 9.59 -42.64
C GLN A 32 -5.73 10.51 -41.42
N LEU A 33 -5.23 11.72 -41.69
CA LEU A 33 -5.16 12.83 -40.74
C LEU A 33 -6.10 13.94 -41.23
N GLU A 34 -7.12 14.25 -40.45
CA GLU A 34 -8.07 15.34 -40.70
C GLU A 34 -7.87 16.45 -39.65
N LEU A 35 -7.85 17.71 -40.11
CA LEU A 35 -7.88 18.89 -39.25
C LEU A 35 -9.29 19.47 -39.27
N ARG A 36 -10.00 19.42 -38.14
CA ARG A 36 -11.37 19.94 -38.00
C ARG A 36 -11.36 21.22 -37.17
N ASN A 37 -11.99 22.26 -37.68
CA ASN A 37 -12.19 23.51 -36.96
C ASN A 37 -13.66 23.64 -36.56
N ILE A 38 -13.95 23.64 -35.26
CA ILE A 38 -15.30 23.72 -34.70
C ILE A 38 -15.46 25.08 -34.02
N ILE A 39 -16.63 25.73 -34.20
CA ILE A 39 -16.98 26.94 -33.45
C ILE A 39 -17.89 26.52 -32.31
N LEU A 40 -17.44 26.73 -31.08
CA LEU A 40 -18.20 26.43 -29.87
C LEU A 40 -19.35 27.42 -29.68
N PRO A 41 -20.41 27.09 -28.89
CA PRO A 41 -21.55 27.98 -28.66
C PRO A 41 -21.19 29.36 -28.09
N ASN A 42 -20.04 29.47 -27.41
CA ASN A 42 -19.49 30.71 -26.87
C ASN A 42 -18.72 31.55 -27.91
N GLY A 43 -18.60 31.08 -29.16
CA GLY A 43 -17.89 31.74 -30.25
C GLY A 43 -16.40 31.41 -30.36
N GLU A 44 -15.85 30.58 -29.46
CA GLU A 44 -14.45 30.14 -29.51
C GLU A 44 -14.23 29.13 -30.64
N LYS A 45 -13.02 29.16 -31.23
CA LYS A 45 -12.60 28.20 -32.26
C LYS A 45 -11.80 27.08 -31.62
N LEU A 46 -12.22 25.85 -31.86
CA LEU A 46 -11.55 24.64 -31.43
C LEU A 46 -10.94 23.92 -32.63
N GLU A 47 -9.65 23.60 -32.56
CA GLU A 47 -8.95 22.82 -33.57
C GLU A 47 -8.78 21.37 -33.09
N LEU A 48 -9.38 20.43 -33.81
CA LEU A 48 -9.31 19.00 -33.53
C LEU A 48 -8.49 18.28 -34.60
N TRP A 49 -7.56 17.46 -34.15
CA TRP A 49 -6.74 16.61 -34.99
C TRP A 49 -7.32 15.21 -34.94
N VAL A 50 -7.93 14.75 -36.04
CA VAL A 50 -8.56 13.43 -36.10
C VAL A 50 -7.69 12.49 -36.90
N VAL A 51 -7.23 11.41 -36.28
CA VAL A 51 -6.41 10.38 -36.93
C VAL A 51 -7.21 9.08 -37.00
N LYS A 52 -7.32 8.52 -38.20
CA LYS A 52 -7.97 7.23 -38.47
C LYS A 52 -6.95 6.30 -39.11
N ALA A 53 -6.73 5.13 -38.53
CA ALA A 53 -5.88 4.07 -39.09
C ALA A 53 -6.21 2.71 -38.45
N SER A 54 -5.71 1.61 -39.00
CA SER A 54 -5.92 0.26 -38.45
C SER A 54 -4.58 -0.45 -38.17
N PRO A 55 -3.92 -0.24 -37.02
CA PRO A 55 -4.27 0.65 -35.90
C PRO A 55 -3.50 1.98 -35.92
N VAL A 56 -4.01 2.97 -35.19
CA VAL A 56 -3.25 4.12 -34.69
C VAL A 56 -2.58 3.73 -33.38
N THR A 57 -1.26 3.95 -33.29
CA THR A 57 -0.51 3.80 -32.04
C THR A 57 0.01 5.18 -31.62
N ILE A 58 -0.23 5.57 -30.37
CA ILE A 58 0.33 6.79 -29.79
C ILE A 58 1.26 6.39 -28.67
N ILE A 59 2.44 6.99 -28.64
CA ILE A 59 3.41 6.85 -27.57
C ILE A 59 3.57 8.22 -26.92
N ILE A 60 3.32 8.29 -25.62
CA ILE A 60 3.46 9.51 -24.81
C ILE A 60 4.69 9.35 -23.91
N ASP A 61 5.63 10.29 -24.01
CA ASP A 61 6.86 10.35 -23.20
C ASP A 61 7.70 9.06 -23.20
N ASN A 62 7.61 8.28 -24.29
CA ASN A 62 8.26 6.98 -24.45
C ASN A 62 7.87 5.95 -23.37
N LYS A 63 6.74 6.13 -22.68
CA LYS A 63 6.26 5.23 -21.62
C LYS A 63 4.88 4.70 -21.91
N ASP A 64 3.91 5.61 -22.03
CA ASP A 64 2.52 5.23 -22.16
C ASP A 64 2.19 4.95 -23.63
N LYS A 65 1.50 3.84 -23.88
CA LYS A 65 1.13 3.39 -25.21
C LYS A 65 -0.39 3.32 -25.34
N ILE A 66 -0.92 3.97 -26.35
CA ILE A 66 -2.33 3.95 -26.71
C ILE A 66 -2.46 3.28 -28.08
N VAL A 67 -3.42 2.36 -28.22
CA VAL A 67 -3.74 1.67 -29.48
C VAL A 67 -5.24 1.77 -29.72
N ALA A 68 -5.62 2.33 -30.86
CA ALA A 68 -7.02 2.53 -31.26
C ALA A 68 -7.14 2.57 -32.79
N ASN A 69 -8.38 2.66 -33.30
CA ASN A 69 -8.61 2.85 -34.74
C ASN A 69 -8.89 4.30 -35.13
N GLU A 70 -9.49 5.07 -34.22
CA GLU A 70 -9.81 6.48 -34.43
C GLU A 70 -9.53 7.26 -33.16
N ILE A 71 -8.81 8.37 -33.30
CA ILE A 71 -8.47 9.28 -32.21
C ILE A 71 -8.77 10.74 -32.61
N GLU A 72 -9.20 11.54 -31.65
CA GLU A 72 -9.32 12.99 -31.76
C GLU A 72 -8.42 13.64 -30.71
N ILE A 73 -7.58 14.59 -31.12
CA ILE A 73 -6.69 15.33 -30.23
C ILE A 73 -7.07 16.81 -30.25
N ASP A 74 -7.40 17.33 -29.08
CA ASP A 74 -7.59 18.74 -28.80
C ASP A 74 -6.35 19.27 -28.09
N LYS A 75 -5.48 19.94 -28.85
CA LYS A 75 -4.24 20.51 -28.32
C LYS A 75 -4.44 21.71 -27.41
N ALA A 76 -5.55 22.43 -27.55
CA ALA A 76 -5.77 23.64 -26.76
C ALA A 76 -6.15 23.29 -25.32
N ASN A 77 -6.92 22.22 -25.14
CA ASN A 77 -7.35 21.73 -23.84
C ASN A 77 -6.57 20.51 -23.34
N ASN A 78 -5.56 20.06 -24.10
CA ASN A 78 -4.79 18.85 -23.82
C ASN A 78 -5.66 17.60 -23.61
N ILE A 79 -6.66 17.43 -24.48
CA ILE A 79 -7.59 16.29 -24.43
C ILE A 79 -7.30 15.34 -25.60
N LEU A 80 -7.25 14.05 -25.29
CA LEU A 80 -7.18 12.97 -26.25
C LEU A 80 -8.42 12.09 -26.10
N ARG A 81 -9.14 11.90 -27.20
CA ARG A 81 -10.33 11.06 -27.26
C ARG A 81 -10.08 9.89 -28.20
N ILE A 82 -10.38 8.69 -27.74
CA ILE A 82 -10.44 7.48 -28.55
C ILE A 82 -11.91 7.26 -28.91
N ILE A 83 -12.20 7.08 -30.19
CA ILE A 83 -13.56 6.78 -30.65
C ILE A 83 -13.67 5.27 -30.87
N GLY A 84 -14.69 4.66 -30.25
CA GLY A 84 -14.83 3.21 -30.21
C GLY A 84 -13.79 2.55 -29.31
N TYR A 85 -13.39 1.32 -29.65
CA TYR A 85 -12.53 0.50 -28.79
C TYR A 85 -11.08 0.99 -28.78
N GLY A 86 -10.52 1.14 -27.57
CA GLY A 86 -9.13 1.50 -27.33
C GLY A 86 -8.46 0.59 -26.30
N VAL A 87 -7.14 0.46 -26.42
CA VAL A 87 -6.27 -0.19 -25.45
C VAL A 87 -5.18 0.77 -25.03
N ILE A 88 -4.96 0.89 -23.73
CA ILE A 88 -3.96 1.78 -23.15
C ILE A 88 -3.12 0.98 -22.19
N THR A 89 -1.82 1.18 -22.29
CA THR A 89 -0.84 0.49 -21.48
C THR A 89 0.07 1.54 -20.87
N THR A 90 0.11 1.58 -19.54
CA THR A 90 1.05 2.37 -18.75
C THR A 90 2.04 1.43 -18.06
N ASP A 91 2.98 1.98 -17.28
CA ASP A 91 3.93 1.18 -16.49
C ASP A 91 3.25 0.24 -15.46
N SER A 92 2.01 0.51 -15.04
CA SER A 92 1.36 -0.17 -13.90
C SER A 92 0.04 -0.88 -14.23
N GLU A 93 -0.55 -0.61 -15.38
CA GLU A 93 -1.90 -1.08 -15.70
C GLU A 93 -2.15 -1.10 -17.22
N THR A 94 -3.18 -1.87 -17.60
CA THR A 94 -3.76 -1.85 -18.94
C THR A 94 -5.24 -1.55 -18.84
N ILE A 95 -5.68 -0.52 -19.57
CA ILE A 95 -7.08 -0.09 -19.64
C ILE A 95 -7.61 -0.44 -21.03
N ARG A 96 -8.81 -1.03 -21.10
CA ARG A 96 -9.48 -1.36 -22.36
C ARG A 96 -10.93 -0.93 -22.28
N GLY A 97 -11.47 -0.33 -23.33
CA GLY A 97 -12.88 0.05 -23.34
C GLY A 97 -13.26 0.88 -24.54
N ASN A 98 -14.48 1.41 -24.52
CA ASN A 98 -15.03 2.21 -25.61
C ASN A 98 -15.09 3.69 -25.26
N ASP A 99 -14.90 4.54 -26.28
CA ASP A 99 -15.09 5.99 -26.22
C ASP A 99 -14.32 6.65 -25.09
N LEU A 100 -13.03 6.29 -24.97
CA LEU A 100 -12.17 6.72 -23.88
C LEU A 100 -11.72 8.18 -24.07
N VAL A 101 -11.73 8.98 -23.00
CA VAL A 101 -11.31 10.38 -23.00
C VAL A 101 -10.23 10.58 -21.93
N PHE A 102 -9.13 11.21 -22.30
CA PHE A 102 -7.97 11.46 -21.45
C PHE A 102 -7.61 12.94 -21.47
N GLU A 103 -7.24 13.45 -20.31
CA GLU A 103 -6.44 14.67 -20.24
C GLU A 103 -4.96 14.25 -20.28
N LEU A 104 -4.15 14.92 -21.11
CA LEU A 104 -2.74 14.54 -21.31
C LEU A 104 -1.85 15.01 -20.15
N ASP A 105 -2.26 16.07 -19.44
CA ASP A 105 -1.49 16.69 -18.36
C ASP A 105 -1.90 16.21 -16.96
N SER A 106 -3.15 15.76 -16.83
CA SER A 106 -3.72 15.27 -15.59
C SER A 106 -4.05 13.81 -15.83
N SER A 107 -3.65 12.88 -14.95
CA SER A 107 -3.93 11.44 -15.14
C SER A 107 -5.43 11.08 -14.99
N ILE A 108 -6.31 11.98 -15.43
CA ILE A 108 -7.76 11.91 -15.44
C ILE A 108 -8.19 11.20 -16.73
N PHE A 109 -9.13 10.28 -16.56
CA PHE A 109 -9.63 9.45 -17.64
C PHE A 109 -11.13 9.18 -17.44
N ARG A 110 -11.87 9.13 -18.54
CA ARG A 110 -13.27 8.67 -18.58
C ARG A 110 -13.51 7.69 -19.71
N GLY A 111 -14.33 6.68 -19.48
CA GLY A 111 -14.66 5.72 -20.54
C GLY A 111 -15.89 4.87 -20.24
N ASN A 112 -16.40 4.21 -21.28
CA ASN A 112 -17.53 3.29 -21.18
C ASN A 112 -17.10 1.84 -21.42
N ASP A 113 -17.78 0.89 -20.77
CA ASP A 113 -17.50 -0.54 -20.84
C ASP A 113 -16.01 -0.86 -20.64
N VAL A 114 -15.47 -0.37 -19.53
CA VAL A 114 -14.04 -0.34 -19.30
C VAL A 114 -13.60 -1.53 -18.44
N PHE A 115 -12.53 -2.15 -18.89
CA PHE A 115 -11.79 -3.20 -18.20
C PHE A 115 -10.45 -2.62 -17.74
N VAL A 116 -10.21 -2.63 -16.44
CA VAL A 116 -8.96 -2.18 -15.84
C VAL A 116 -8.20 -3.40 -15.34
N PHE A 117 -7.04 -3.65 -15.91
CA PHE A 117 -6.12 -4.72 -15.53
C PHE A 117 -4.93 -4.09 -14.82
N THR A 118 -4.73 -4.44 -13.55
CA THR A 118 -3.54 -4.03 -12.77
C THR A 118 -2.66 -5.25 -12.49
N ASP A 119 -1.53 -5.12 -11.80
CA ASP A 119 -0.80 -6.32 -11.35
C ASP A 119 -1.59 -7.16 -10.34
N ALA A 120 -2.44 -6.53 -9.53
CA ALA A 120 -3.10 -7.17 -8.40
C ALA A 120 -4.51 -7.68 -8.71
N ILE A 121 -5.27 -6.94 -9.51
CA ILE A 121 -6.71 -7.16 -9.71
C ILE A 121 -7.21 -6.75 -11.10
N ASP A 122 -8.35 -7.32 -11.48
CA ASP A 122 -9.12 -6.94 -12.66
C ASP A 122 -10.47 -6.36 -12.22
N ILE A 123 -10.85 -5.21 -12.77
CA ILE A 123 -12.15 -4.57 -12.53
C ILE A 123 -12.85 -4.33 -13.86
N VAL A 124 -14.15 -4.57 -13.88
CA VAL A 124 -15.03 -4.28 -15.03
C VAL A 124 -16.11 -3.32 -14.58
N GLY A 125 -16.43 -2.31 -15.37
CA GLY A 125 -17.60 -1.48 -15.13
C GLY A 125 -18.11 -0.76 -16.37
N THR A 126 -19.34 -0.26 -16.27
CA THR A 126 -20.02 0.41 -17.39
C THR A 126 -19.47 1.80 -17.63
N THR A 127 -19.10 2.50 -16.56
CA THR A 127 -18.49 3.83 -16.63
C THR A 127 -17.35 3.89 -15.64
N ILE A 128 -16.20 4.37 -16.10
CA ILE A 128 -15.03 4.57 -15.24
C ILE A 128 -14.62 6.02 -15.29
N ASN A 129 -14.36 6.60 -14.12
CA ASN A 129 -13.79 7.92 -13.95
C ASN A 129 -12.52 7.79 -13.10
N ARG A 130 -11.39 8.22 -13.62
CA ARG A 130 -10.13 8.26 -12.88
C ARG A 130 -9.83 9.69 -12.46
N VAL A 131 -9.42 9.83 -11.21
CA VAL A 131 -8.81 11.04 -10.67
C VAL A 131 -7.45 10.66 -10.05
N PRO A 132 -6.52 11.60 -9.82
CA PRO A 132 -5.23 11.26 -9.23
C PRO A 132 -5.38 10.46 -7.92
N GLY A 133 -4.90 9.21 -7.94
CA GLY A 133 -4.92 8.29 -6.78
C GLY A 133 -6.20 7.46 -6.60
N GLN A 134 -7.22 7.61 -7.44
CA GLN A 134 -8.50 6.91 -7.30
C GLN A 134 -9.15 6.62 -8.66
N ILE A 135 -9.79 5.45 -8.77
CA ILE A 135 -10.57 5.04 -9.93
C ILE A 135 -11.99 4.72 -9.46
N ASP A 136 -12.96 5.48 -9.93
CA ASP A 136 -14.38 5.27 -9.67
C ASP A 136 -15.00 4.45 -10.81
N VAL A 137 -15.78 3.45 -10.45
CA VAL A 137 -16.38 2.50 -11.39
C VAL A 137 -17.86 2.34 -11.06
N GLU A 138 -18.71 2.76 -11.98
CA GLU A 138 -20.16 2.59 -11.88
C GLU A 138 -20.58 1.22 -12.45
N THR A 139 -21.56 0.60 -11.79
CA THR A 139 -22.07 -0.74 -12.13
C THR A 139 -20.93 -1.73 -12.35
N GLY A 140 -20.11 -1.87 -11.32
CA GLY A 140 -18.87 -2.63 -11.37
C GLY A 140 -19.03 -4.11 -11.03
N TYR A 141 -18.23 -4.96 -11.67
CA TYR A 141 -18.01 -6.35 -11.29
C TYR A 141 -16.56 -6.55 -10.85
N PHE A 142 -16.39 -7.27 -9.74
CA PHE A 142 -15.09 -7.67 -9.23
C PHE A 142 -15.08 -9.14 -8.83
N SER A 143 -13.97 -9.82 -9.14
CA SER A 143 -13.70 -11.17 -8.72
C SER A 143 -12.19 -11.37 -8.54
N PRO A 144 -11.74 -11.90 -7.40
CA PRO A 144 -10.34 -12.27 -7.22
C PRO A 144 -9.97 -13.56 -7.96
N CYS A 145 -10.96 -14.30 -8.49
CA CYS A 145 -10.75 -15.49 -9.30
C CYS A 145 -10.78 -15.21 -10.81
N SER A 146 -10.85 -13.94 -11.25
CA SER A 146 -10.88 -13.56 -12.67
C SER A 146 -9.71 -14.16 -13.48
N ARG A 147 -8.59 -14.43 -12.82
CA ARG A 147 -7.36 -14.99 -13.40
C ARG A 147 -7.19 -16.50 -13.23
N CYS A 148 -8.17 -17.19 -12.66
CA CYS A 148 -8.09 -18.63 -12.41
C CYS A 148 -8.34 -19.49 -13.67
N ASN A 149 -8.50 -18.87 -14.84
CA ASN A 149 -8.76 -19.53 -16.12
C ASN A 149 -10.02 -20.43 -16.10
N GLN A 150 -11.06 -19.96 -15.42
CA GLN A 150 -12.36 -20.63 -15.36
C GLN A 150 -13.40 -19.81 -16.14
N LYS A 151 -14.44 -20.49 -16.65
CA LYS A 151 -15.53 -19.83 -17.39
C LYS A 151 -16.47 -19.02 -16.49
N ILE A 152 -16.60 -19.46 -15.24
CA ILE A 152 -17.45 -18.84 -14.21
C ILE A 152 -16.61 -18.77 -12.96
N ASP A 153 -16.50 -17.58 -12.38
CA ASP A 153 -15.74 -17.37 -11.15
C ASP A 153 -16.40 -18.07 -9.96
N ASP A 154 -15.58 -18.68 -9.10
CA ASP A 154 -16.06 -19.32 -7.89
C ASP A 154 -16.80 -18.34 -6.97
N TYR A 155 -16.30 -17.11 -6.87
CA TYR A 155 -16.87 -16.04 -6.07
C TYR A 155 -16.52 -14.68 -6.66
N GLY A 156 -17.42 -13.71 -6.50
CA GLY A 156 -17.25 -12.33 -6.96
C GLY A 156 -18.38 -11.46 -6.42
N PHE A 157 -18.49 -10.22 -6.88
CA PHE A 157 -19.63 -9.38 -6.57
C PHE A 157 -19.91 -8.36 -7.67
N ASN A 158 -21.19 -7.99 -7.77
CA ASN A 158 -21.62 -6.78 -8.46
C ASN A 158 -21.79 -5.65 -7.45
N ALA A 159 -21.47 -4.42 -7.82
CA ALA A 159 -21.66 -3.24 -6.98
C ALA A 159 -22.17 -2.07 -7.81
N ALA A 160 -22.99 -1.21 -7.21
CA ALA A 160 -23.46 -0.01 -7.91
C ALA A 160 -22.33 0.99 -8.13
N ASN A 161 -21.42 1.11 -7.15
CA ASN A 161 -20.23 1.95 -7.21
C ASN A 161 -19.03 1.20 -6.61
N ILE A 162 -17.88 1.25 -7.28
CA ILE A 162 -16.60 0.75 -6.78
C ILE A 162 -15.57 1.88 -6.85
N GLU A 163 -15.00 2.23 -5.71
CA GLU A 163 -13.86 3.13 -5.59
C GLU A 163 -12.60 2.30 -5.38
N LEU A 164 -11.72 2.29 -6.38
CA LEU A 164 -10.43 1.64 -6.32
C LEU A 164 -9.35 2.67 -5.96
N TYR A 165 -8.61 2.38 -4.89
CA TYR A 165 -7.37 3.04 -4.50
C TYR A 165 -6.20 2.10 -4.82
N PRO A 166 -5.51 2.26 -5.97
CA PRO A 166 -4.45 1.35 -6.39
C PRO A 166 -3.38 1.14 -5.31
N GLY A 167 -3.08 -0.12 -5.00
CA GLY A 167 -2.09 -0.49 -3.98
C GLY A 167 -2.54 -0.38 -2.52
N ASP A 168 -3.74 0.14 -2.23
CA ASP A 168 -4.28 0.28 -0.88
C ASP A 168 -5.54 -0.58 -0.68
N ARG A 169 -6.66 -0.21 -1.30
CA ARG A 169 -7.97 -0.84 -1.06
C ARG A 169 -8.95 -0.62 -2.21
N LEU A 170 -9.95 -1.48 -2.26
CA LEU A 170 -11.14 -1.35 -3.08
C LEU A 170 -12.33 -1.18 -2.12
N VAL A 171 -13.15 -0.17 -2.36
CA VAL A 171 -14.37 0.11 -1.59
C VAL A 171 -15.56 -0.05 -2.53
N ALA A 172 -16.50 -0.92 -2.22
CA ALA A 172 -17.65 -1.21 -3.05
C ALA A 172 -18.95 -0.96 -2.28
N PHE A 173 -19.88 -0.23 -2.91
CA PHE A 173 -21.18 0.14 -2.35
C PHE A 173 -22.31 -0.62 -3.03
N ASP A 174 -23.36 -0.90 -2.27
CA ASP A 174 -24.55 -1.63 -2.75
C ASP A 174 -24.19 -2.94 -3.43
N VAL A 175 -23.52 -3.80 -2.67
CA VAL A 175 -22.85 -4.99 -3.17
C VAL A 175 -23.78 -6.19 -3.15
N VAL A 176 -23.85 -6.90 -4.27
CA VAL A 176 -24.49 -8.21 -4.40
C VAL A 176 -23.41 -9.26 -4.54
N VAL A 177 -23.23 -10.08 -3.50
CA VAL A 177 -22.22 -11.14 -3.48
C VAL A 177 -22.70 -12.32 -4.32
N LEU A 178 -21.80 -12.81 -5.17
CA LEU A 178 -22.03 -13.90 -6.11
C LEU A 178 -21.20 -15.11 -5.73
N ILE A 179 -21.79 -16.30 -5.79
CA ILE A 179 -21.09 -17.58 -5.74
C ILE A 179 -21.44 -18.33 -7.02
N ARG A 180 -20.43 -18.68 -7.82
CA ARG A 180 -20.62 -19.31 -9.14
C ARG A 180 -21.61 -18.51 -10.03
N GLY A 181 -21.53 -17.18 -9.97
CA GLY A 181 -22.40 -16.26 -10.71
C GLY A 181 -23.83 -16.13 -10.17
N LEU A 182 -24.19 -16.83 -9.10
CA LEU A 182 -25.52 -16.74 -8.47
C LEU A 182 -25.51 -15.74 -7.30
N PRO A 183 -26.49 -14.82 -7.21
CA PRO A 183 -26.58 -13.88 -6.11
C PRO A 183 -26.97 -14.61 -4.82
N VAL A 184 -26.20 -14.39 -3.76
CA VAL A 184 -26.39 -15.08 -2.47
C VAL A 184 -26.91 -14.11 -1.41
N PHE A 185 -26.32 -12.93 -1.28
CA PHE A 185 -26.75 -11.91 -0.31
C PHE A 185 -26.27 -10.52 -0.70
N TYR A 186 -26.89 -9.51 -0.09
CA TYR A 186 -26.59 -8.09 -0.28
C TYR A 186 -25.81 -7.53 0.92
N LEU A 187 -24.86 -6.64 0.66
CA LEU A 187 -24.14 -5.86 1.64
C LEU A 187 -24.13 -4.38 1.22
N PRO A 188 -24.39 -3.43 2.14
CA PRO A 188 -24.35 -2.01 1.80
C PRO A 188 -22.94 -1.52 1.45
N LEU A 189 -21.91 -2.17 1.99
CA LEU A 189 -20.51 -1.80 1.85
C LEU A 189 -19.60 -3.02 1.97
N ILE A 190 -18.63 -3.16 1.07
CA ILE A 190 -17.47 -4.05 1.20
C ILE A 190 -16.20 -3.23 1.05
N VAL A 191 -15.24 -3.46 1.94
CA VAL A 191 -13.87 -2.94 1.80
C VAL A 191 -12.94 -4.13 1.61
N PHE A 192 -12.30 -4.20 0.44
CA PHE A 192 -11.34 -5.23 0.10
C PHE A 192 -9.93 -4.65 0.12
N PRO A 193 -9.08 -5.01 1.09
CA PRO A 193 -7.72 -4.48 1.15
C PRO A 193 -6.87 -5.09 0.03
N LEU A 194 -6.22 -4.23 -0.74
CA LEU A 194 -5.28 -4.59 -1.80
C LEU A 194 -3.83 -4.49 -1.32
N ALA A 195 -3.60 -3.71 -0.26
CA ALA A 195 -2.31 -3.53 0.36
C ALA A 195 -1.65 -4.88 0.74
N PRO A 196 -0.31 -4.95 0.85
CA PRO A 196 0.39 -6.18 1.26
C PRO A 196 -0.11 -6.70 2.63
N GLN A 197 0.11 -7.99 2.92
CA GLN A 197 -0.50 -8.66 4.10
C GLN A 197 -0.20 -7.97 5.44
N ASP A 198 0.94 -7.32 5.58
CA ASP A 198 1.35 -6.55 6.76
C ASP A 198 0.54 -5.25 6.97
N ARG A 199 -0.25 -4.84 5.97
CA ARG A 199 -1.16 -3.68 6.01
C ARG A 199 -2.64 -4.06 6.04
N ARG A 200 -2.97 -5.33 6.31
CA ARG A 200 -4.37 -5.80 6.44
C ARG A 200 -4.72 -6.13 7.89
N PRO A 201 -5.97 -5.89 8.34
CA PRO A 201 -6.42 -6.39 9.62
C PRO A 201 -6.26 -7.90 9.71
N ASN A 202 -5.71 -8.39 10.81
CA ASN A 202 -5.45 -9.81 11.01
C ASN A 202 -6.07 -10.29 12.32
N LEU A 203 -6.96 -11.27 12.23
CA LEU A 203 -7.57 -11.93 13.39
C LEU A 203 -7.05 -13.37 13.48
N VAL A 204 -6.31 -13.65 14.55
CA VAL A 204 -5.79 -14.99 14.85
C VAL A 204 -6.45 -15.52 16.11
N ILE A 205 -7.17 -16.63 15.99
CA ILE A 205 -7.79 -17.33 17.11
C ILE A 205 -7.04 -18.66 17.30
N LYS A 206 -6.50 -18.88 18.49
CA LYS A 206 -5.87 -20.14 18.91
C LYS A 206 -6.63 -20.68 20.11
N SER A 207 -7.24 -21.84 19.97
CA SER A 207 -7.95 -22.50 21.07
C SER A 207 -6.98 -22.97 22.16
N GLY A 208 -7.45 -22.95 23.40
CA GLY A 208 -6.70 -23.43 24.56
C GLY A 208 -6.71 -24.96 24.67
N THR A 209 -5.75 -25.49 25.41
CA THR A 209 -5.63 -26.91 25.75
C THR A 209 -5.39 -27.06 27.26
N ALA A 210 -5.12 -28.27 27.74
CA ALA A 210 -4.78 -28.49 29.15
C ALA A 210 -3.47 -27.82 29.57
N THR A 211 -2.57 -27.54 28.62
CA THR A 211 -1.23 -26.97 28.88
C THR A 211 -1.01 -25.61 28.24
N SER A 212 -1.95 -25.13 27.42
CA SER A 212 -1.84 -23.87 26.69
C SER A 212 -3.10 -23.02 26.84
N ARG A 213 -2.92 -21.70 26.99
CA ARG A 213 -4.02 -20.73 27.01
C ARG A 213 -4.65 -20.58 25.64
N ALA A 214 -5.94 -20.24 25.61
CA ALA A 214 -6.57 -19.74 24.40
C ALA A 214 -6.11 -18.30 24.17
N ASN A 215 -5.86 -17.96 22.91
CA ASN A 215 -5.41 -16.63 22.53
C ASN A 215 -6.21 -16.10 21.33
N VAL A 216 -6.68 -14.87 21.44
CA VAL A 216 -7.31 -14.13 20.34
C VAL A 216 -6.50 -12.87 20.12
N PHE A 217 -5.90 -12.76 18.93
CA PHE A 217 -5.10 -11.61 18.54
C PHE A 217 -5.81 -10.89 17.40
N LEU A 218 -6.18 -9.64 17.61
CA LEU A 218 -6.67 -8.76 16.57
C LEU A 218 -5.62 -7.67 16.34
N ASP A 219 -5.04 -7.65 15.16
CA ASP A 219 -4.09 -6.62 14.72
C ASP A 219 -4.76 -5.71 13.69
N TRP A 220 -4.77 -4.41 13.96
CA TRP A 220 -5.46 -3.42 13.15
C TRP A 220 -4.48 -2.37 12.61
N PRO A 221 -4.09 -2.47 11.33
CA PRO A 221 -3.22 -1.50 10.70
C PRO A 221 -3.95 -0.16 10.51
N TYR A 222 -3.19 0.93 10.59
CA TYR A 222 -3.67 2.28 10.35
C TYR A 222 -2.65 3.10 9.57
N VAL A 223 -3.13 4.15 8.90
CA VAL A 223 -2.31 5.16 8.23
C VAL A 223 -2.57 6.49 8.91
N ALA A 224 -1.51 7.20 9.28
CA ALA A 224 -1.54 8.49 9.97
C ALA A 224 -0.89 9.57 9.09
N GLY A 225 -1.45 9.78 7.90
CA GLY A 225 -0.91 10.70 6.89
C GLY A 225 0.03 10.03 5.88
N PRO A 226 0.63 10.81 4.96
CA PRO A 226 1.39 10.27 3.83
C PRO A 226 2.72 9.62 4.23
N SER A 227 3.29 10.01 5.37
CA SER A 227 4.60 9.56 5.83
C SER A 227 4.56 8.78 7.13
N ALA A 228 3.39 8.35 7.60
CA ALA A 228 3.31 7.59 8.84
C ALA A 228 2.22 6.51 8.79
N LEU A 229 2.55 5.34 9.31
CA LEU A 229 1.67 4.17 9.35
C LEU A 229 1.93 3.37 10.62
N GLY A 230 1.07 2.42 10.93
CA GLY A 230 1.23 1.61 12.11
C GLY A 230 0.21 0.52 12.22
N SER A 231 0.17 -0.08 13.40
CA SER A 231 -0.81 -1.08 13.77
C SER A 231 -1.09 -1.02 15.26
N PHE A 232 -2.35 -1.21 15.61
CA PHE A 232 -2.81 -1.39 16.97
C PHE A 232 -3.34 -2.80 17.13
N ALA A 233 -2.77 -3.55 18.07
CA ALA A 233 -3.19 -4.92 18.34
C ALA A 233 -3.78 -5.07 19.73
N ILE A 234 -4.90 -5.81 19.79
CA ILE A 234 -5.52 -6.28 21.03
C ILE A 234 -5.19 -7.76 21.16
N LYS A 235 -4.67 -8.15 22.32
CA LYS A 235 -4.27 -9.51 22.64
C LYS A 235 -5.08 -10.03 23.80
N TYR A 236 -6.06 -10.89 23.53
CA TYR A 236 -6.85 -11.54 24.56
C TYR A 236 -6.28 -12.92 24.86
N TYR A 237 -6.06 -13.21 26.14
CA TYR A 237 -5.60 -14.50 26.64
C TYR A 237 -6.64 -15.06 27.61
N ALA A 238 -6.89 -16.36 27.55
CA ALA A 238 -7.80 -17.01 28.49
C ALA A 238 -7.27 -18.36 28.96
N ASP A 239 -7.33 -18.57 30.28
CA ASP A 239 -7.23 -19.91 30.86
C ASP A 239 -8.58 -20.62 30.67
N ILE A 240 -8.54 -21.87 30.19
CA ILE A 240 -9.74 -22.59 29.74
C ILE A 240 -10.00 -23.84 30.61
N ASP A 241 -11.27 -24.12 30.87
CA ASP A 241 -11.79 -25.38 31.41
C ASP A 241 -12.34 -26.24 30.26
N LEU A 242 -11.63 -27.31 29.89
CA LEU A 242 -11.96 -28.15 28.73
C LEU A 242 -13.32 -28.87 28.83
N GLY A 243 -13.90 -29.00 30.03
CA GLY A 243 -15.20 -29.65 30.23
C GLY A 243 -16.39 -28.69 30.26
N LYS A 244 -16.15 -27.40 30.54
CA LYS A 244 -17.19 -26.38 30.75
C LYS A 244 -17.32 -25.44 29.56
N GLY A 245 -18.24 -24.50 29.65
CA GLY A 245 -18.50 -23.50 28.61
C GLY A 245 -19.70 -23.85 27.74
N ASP A 246 -20.19 -22.83 27.03
CA ASP A 246 -21.27 -22.96 26.06
C ASP A 246 -20.74 -23.52 24.73
N PHE A 247 -21.64 -23.70 23.76
CA PHE A 247 -21.28 -24.20 22.44
C PHE A 247 -20.20 -23.36 21.75
N PHE A 248 -20.28 -22.03 21.85
CA PHE A 248 -19.37 -21.12 21.16
C PHE A 248 -17.99 -21.10 21.81
N SER A 249 -17.91 -21.06 23.14
CA SER A 249 -16.63 -21.05 23.85
C SER A 249 -15.87 -22.36 23.65
N LYS A 250 -16.58 -23.50 23.64
CA LYS A 250 -15.98 -24.81 23.31
C LYS A 250 -15.43 -24.86 21.89
N LYS A 251 -16.19 -24.35 20.91
CA LYS A 251 -15.81 -24.41 19.49
C LYS A 251 -14.70 -23.42 19.12
N ILE A 252 -14.69 -22.22 19.71
CA ILE A 252 -13.77 -21.13 19.37
C ILE A 252 -12.53 -21.15 20.29
N LEU A 253 -12.75 -21.23 21.60
CA LEU A 253 -11.69 -21.11 22.61
C LEU A 253 -11.21 -22.46 23.17
N GLY A 254 -11.91 -23.57 22.88
CA GLY A 254 -11.55 -24.90 23.36
C GLY A 254 -12.18 -25.30 24.71
N GLY A 255 -13.00 -24.44 25.31
CA GLY A 255 -13.69 -24.73 26.59
C GLY A 255 -14.27 -23.48 27.25
N GLY A 256 -14.58 -23.56 28.54
CA GLY A 256 -15.12 -22.46 29.33
C GLY A 256 -14.02 -21.54 29.86
N VAL A 257 -14.18 -20.23 29.77
CA VAL A 257 -13.18 -19.27 30.27
C VAL A 257 -13.15 -19.28 31.80
N LYS A 258 -12.00 -19.57 32.41
CA LYS A 258 -11.77 -19.47 33.86
C LYS A 258 -11.29 -18.08 34.27
N THR A 259 -10.32 -17.57 33.52
CA THR A 259 -9.68 -16.28 33.77
C THR A 259 -9.31 -15.66 32.42
N SER A 260 -9.51 -14.35 32.30
CA SER A 260 -9.20 -13.57 31.10
C SER A 260 -8.12 -12.55 31.38
N TYR A 261 -7.28 -12.32 30.38
CA TYR A 261 -6.23 -11.31 30.43
C TYR A 261 -6.22 -10.51 29.13
N LEU A 262 -5.88 -9.23 29.23
CA LEU A 262 -5.85 -8.31 28.11
C LEU A 262 -4.46 -7.70 27.99
N GLY A 263 -3.83 -7.92 26.84
CA GLY A 263 -2.64 -7.23 26.38
C GLY A 263 -2.96 -6.31 25.22
N VAL A 264 -2.06 -5.35 24.99
CA VAL A 264 -2.16 -4.39 23.88
C VAL A 264 -0.79 -4.19 23.26
N GLU A 265 -0.75 -3.84 21.98
CA GLU A 265 0.45 -3.44 21.29
C GLU A 265 0.14 -2.29 20.31
N LEU A 266 1.02 -1.30 20.25
CA LEU A 266 0.98 -0.22 19.28
C LEU A 266 2.34 -0.18 18.60
N ARG A 267 2.37 -0.38 17.29
CA ARG A 267 3.55 -0.18 16.46
C ARG A 267 3.29 0.99 15.52
N HIS A 268 4.20 1.92 15.45
CA HIS A 268 4.11 3.10 14.61
C HIS A 268 5.43 3.31 13.89
N ILE A 269 5.37 3.51 12.59
CA ILE A 269 6.51 3.80 11.73
C ILE A 269 6.23 5.16 11.10
N PHE A 270 7.22 6.04 11.15
CA PHE A 270 7.13 7.35 10.51
C PHE A 270 8.38 7.62 9.70
N TYR A 271 8.21 8.42 8.67
CA TYR A 271 9.25 8.83 7.74
C TYR A 271 9.33 10.35 7.76
N THR A 272 10.55 10.86 7.76
CA THR A 272 10.88 12.28 7.62
C THR A 272 11.66 12.47 6.33
N ASP A 273 11.91 13.71 5.94
CA ASP A 273 12.76 14.01 4.78
C ASP A 273 14.20 13.48 4.97
N THR A 274 14.62 13.25 6.21
CA THR A 274 15.99 12.88 6.58
C THR A 274 16.14 11.45 7.06
N GLY A 275 15.05 10.73 7.35
CA GLY A 275 15.16 9.41 7.99
C GLY A 275 13.85 8.67 8.24
N LYS A 276 13.98 7.61 9.03
CA LYS A 276 12.90 6.70 9.41
C LYS A 276 12.90 6.48 10.92
N GLY A 277 11.73 6.61 11.52
CA GLY A 277 11.50 6.27 12.91
C GLY A 277 10.57 5.08 13.10
N ASN A 278 10.73 4.39 14.22
CA ASN A 278 9.86 3.32 14.69
C ASN A 278 9.59 3.50 16.19
N PHE A 279 8.32 3.49 16.55
CA PHE A 279 7.84 3.52 17.92
C PHE A 279 6.99 2.28 18.20
N ASN A 280 7.32 1.53 19.23
CA ASN A 280 6.61 0.33 19.65
C ASN A 280 6.33 0.38 21.14
N VAL A 281 5.09 0.10 21.53
CA VAL A 281 4.67 -0.10 22.92
C VAL A 281 3.87 -1.38 22.98
N ALA A 282 4.26 -2.31 23.84
CA ALA A 282 3.51 -3.52 24.10
C ALA A 282 3.38 -3.79 25.59
N TYR A 283 2.18 -4.18 26.01
CA TYR A 283 1.89 -4.64 27.36
C TYR A 283 1.36 -6.07 27.30
N THR A 284 2.02 -6.97 28.04
CA THR A 284 1.56 -8.34 28.27
C THR A 284 1.25 -8.50 29.75
N PRO A 285 0.01 -8.87 30.10
CA PRO A 285 -0.39 -8.99 31.50
C PRO A 285 0.25 -10.21 32.18
N SER A 286 0.32 -10.13 33.49
CA SER A 286 0.67 -11.23 34.38
C SER A 286 -0.37 -12.34 34.33
N PHE A 287 0.10 -13.57 34.20
CA PHE A 287 -0.74 -14.77 34.12
C PHE A 287 -0.64 -15.58 35.40
N TYR A 288 -1.71 -16.26 35.79
CA TYR A 288 -1.59 -17.29 36.84
C TYR A 288 -0.78 -18.48 36.32
N LYS A 289 0.24 -18.92 37.08
CA LYS A 289 0.99 -20.14 36.76
C LYS A 289 0.12 -21.38 36.87
N ASP A 290 -0.76 -21.40 37.87
CA ASP A 290 -1.81 -22.38 38.08
C ASP A 290 -3.15 -21.65 38.04
N ALA A 291 -3.87 -21.81 36.93
CA ALA A 291 -5.15 -21.14 36.70
C ALA A 291 -6.26 -21.60 37.64
N ASP A 292 -6.15 -22.82 38.19
CA ASP A 292 -7.14 -23.40 39.10
C ASP A 292 -6.98 -22.86 40.51
N LYS A 293 -5.73 -22.76 40.98
CA LYS A 293 -5.43 -22.29 42.34
C LYS A 293 -5.38 -20.77 42.46
N ARG A 294 -5.07 -20.05 41.37
CA ARG A 294 -4.94 -18.59 41.34
C ARG A 294 -3.98 -18.02 42.40
N THR A 295 -2.96 -18.78 42.78
CA THR A 295 -2.06 -18.44 43.89
C THR A 295 -0.83 -17.65 43.46
N GLU A 296 -0.25 -17.97 42.31
CA GLU A 296 0.98 -17.33 41.81
C GLU A 296 0.79 -16.73 40.43
N LYS A 297 1.17 -15.47 40.28
CA LYS A 297 1.20 -14.78 38.98
C LYS A 297 2.63 -14.69 38.43
N THR A 298 2.75 -14.71 37.11
CA THR A 298 3.95 -14.21 36.43
C THR A 298 4.05 -12.69 36.60
N GLN A 299 5.15 -12.10 36.16
CA GLN A 299 5.26 -10.64 36.10
C GLN A 299 4.53 -10.11 34.87
N ASP A 300 4.03 -8.87 34.96
CA ASP A 300 3.61 -8.11 33.79
C ASP A 300 4.86 -7.78 32.95
N LEU A 301 4.73 -7.78 31.63
CA LEU A 301 5.82 -7.44 30.72
C LEU A 301 5.46 -6.18 29.94
N PHE A 302 6.26 -5.14 30.10
CA PHE A 302 6.20 -3.94 29.28
C PHE A 302 7.39 -3.91 28.31
N LYS A 303 7.07 -3.68 27.03
CA LYS A 303 8.07 -3.41 25.99
C LYS A 303 7.83 -2.01 25.43
N LEU A 304 8.87 -1.21 25.39
CA LEU A 304 8.90 0.11 24.77
C LEU A 304 10.12 0.16 23.86
N SER A 305 9.96 0.70 22.66
CA SER A 305 11.09 0.97 21.77
C SER A 305 10.77 2.21 20.95
N PHE A 306 11.67 3.17 20.96
CA PHE A 306 11.68 4.29 20.04
C PHE A 306 13.04 4.27 19.34
N LYS A 307 13.04 4.12 18.02
CA LYS A 307 14.23 4.10 17.18
C LYS A 307 14.09 5.17 16.10
N TYR A 308 15.17 5.87 15.80
CA TYR A 308 15.27 6.75 14.64
C TYR A 308 16.62 6.55 13.96
N ASP A 309 16.60 6.43 12.64
CA ASP A 309 17.79 6.31 11.80
C ASP A 309 17.66 7.27 10.60
N THR A 310 18.69 8.05 10.31
CA THR A 310 18.78 8.84 9.07
C THR A 310 19.07 7.95 7.85
N ASN A 311 18.68 8.39 6.65
CA ASN A 311 18.95 7.64 5.42
C ASN A 311 20.42 7.77 4.99
N GLU A 312 21.13 6.64 4.91
CA GLU A 312 22.54 6.54 4.48
C GLU A 312 22.79 7.10 3.06
N GLN A 313 21.75 7.22 2.22
CA GLN A 313 21.87 7.69 0.83
C GLN A 313 21.89 9.22 0.69
N LEU A 314 21.64 9.98 1.76
CA LEU A 314 21.49 11.44 1.68
C LEU A 314 22.81 12.24 1.75
N ASP A 315 23.98 11.60 1.80
CA ASP A 315 25.32 12.23 1.90
C ASP A 315 25.40 13.30 3.02
N VAL A 316 24.66 13.04 4.11
CA VAL A 316 24.48 13.91 5.28
C VAL A 316 24.89 13.11 6.52
N LEU A 317 25.15 13.82 7.62
CA LEU A 317 25.35 13.29 8.97
C LEU A 317 24.41 12.11 9.29
N GLU A 318 24.97 10.94 9.56
CA GLU A 318 24.21 9.75 9.97
C GLU A 318 23.90 9.84 11.48
N GLU A 319 22.63 9.83 11.86
CA GLU A 319 22.18 9.85 13.24
C GLU A 319 21.38 8.59 13.57
N HIS A 320 21.74 7.94 14.67
CA HIS A 320 20.99 6.81 15.23
C HIS A 320 20.58 7.15 16.65
N PHE A 321 19.31 6.94 16.96
CA PHE A 321 18.77 7.09 18.31
C PHE A 321 17.92 5.88 18.67
N LEU A 322 18.09 5.38 19.88
CA LEU A 322 17.31 4.29 20.44
C LEU A 322 17.01 4.58 21.91
N ILE A 323 15.75 4.47 22.29
CA ILE A 323 15.31 4.30 23.67
C ILE A 323 14.53 2.99 23.71
N SER A 324 14.84 2.07 24.61
CA SER A 324 14.13 0.80 24.72
C SER A 324 14.03 0.28 26.13
N ARG A 325 12.89 -0.33 26.45
CA ARG A 325 12.69 -1.16 27.64
C ARG A 325 12.11 -2.49 27.19
N ASP A 326 12.64 -3.60 27.69
CA ASP A 326 12.09 -4.93 27.47
C ASP A 326 12.12 -5.75 28.76
N ASP A 327 10.99 -5.76 29.46
CA ASP A 327 10.86 -6.46 30.73
C ASP A 327 11.03 -7.99 30.61
N SER A 328 10.97 -8.55 29.40
CA SER A 328 11.26 -9.98 29.19
C SER A 328 12.75 -10.31 29.21
N LEU A 329 13.62 -9.31 28.98
CA LEU A 329 15.06 -9.43 29.09
C LEU A 329 15.52 -9.00 30.48
N ARG A 330 15.15 -7.77 30.88
CA ARG A 330 15.37 -7.24 32.22
C ARG A 330 14.24 -6.32 32.59
N ASN A 331 13.61 -6.66 33.71
CA ASN A 331 12.48 -5.91 34.22
C ASN A 331 12.91 -4.49 34.62
N ARG A 332 12.10 -3.49 34.28
CA ARG A 332 12.22 -2.11 34.77
C ARG A 332 13.53 -1.37 34.41
N ILE A 333 14.23 -1.81 33.37
CA ILE A 333 15.39 -1.08 32.84
C ILE A 333 15.03 -0.36 31.55
N LEU A 334 15.37 0.92 31.45
CA LEU A 334 15.28 1.71 30.23
C LEU A 334 16.68 1.92 29.64
N ASP A 335 16.99 1.25 28.55
CA ASP A 335 18.22 1.44 27.79
C ASP A 335 18.09 2.61 26.81
N TYR A 336 19.18 3.33 26.60
CA TYR A 336 19.27 4.34 25.55
C TYR A 336 20.61 4.25 24.81
N SER A 337 20.59 4.55 23.52
CA SER A 337 21.81 4.79 22.73
C SER A 337 21.59 5.89 21.71
N ALA A 338 22.60 6.72 21.52
CA ALA A 338 22.65 7.71 20.46
C ALA A 338 24.01 7.60 19.77
N SER A 339 24.05 7.59 18.44
CA SER A 339 25.29 7.75 17.69
C SER A 339 25.13 8.74 16.55
N ILE A 340 26.22 9.46 16.29
CA ILE A 340 26.34 10.40 15.19
C ILE A 340 27.60 9.99 14.42
N LYS A 341 27.43 9.70 13.13
CA LYS A 341 28.49 9.30 12.23
C LYS A 341 28.57 10.28 11.07
N ASN A 342 29.75 10.83 10.84
CA ASN A 342 30.02 11.69 9.70
C ASN A 342 31.07 11.02 8.81
N THR A 343 30.72 10.85 7.54
CA THR A 343 31.65 10.36 6.53
C THR A 343 32.03 11.54 5.65
N ASN A 344 33.21 12.11 5.88
CA ASN A 344 33.74 13.17 5.03
C ASN A 344 34.99 12.67 4.30
N HIS A 345 34.86 12.46 2.99
CA HIS A 345 35.91 11.86 2.15
C HIS A 345 36.39 10.51 2.69
N LYS A 346 37.63 10.45 3.19
CA LYS A 346 38.31 9.22 3.69
C LYS A 346 38.22 9.05 5.21
N ILE A 347 37.61 10.01 5.91
CA ILE A 347 37.54 10.04 7.36
C ILE A 347 36.11 9.71 7.79
N ILE A 348 35.98 8.67 8.61
CA ILE A 348 34.73 8.35 9.30
C ILE A 348 34.93 8.75 10.76
N THR A 349 34.15 9.73 11.21
CA THR A 349 34.08 10.11 12.62
C THR A 349 32.77 9.60 13.21
N GLU A 350 32.85 8.86 14.32
CA GLU A 350 31.68 8.33 15.01
C GLU A 350 31.75 8.72 16.49
N LEU A 351 30.71 9.41 16.95
CA LEU A 351 30.44 9.65 18.36
C LEU A 351 29.28 8.75 18.76
N ALA A 352 29.49 7.84 19.71
CA ALA A 352 28.43 6.97 20.22
C ALA A 352 28.36 7.02 21.75
N VAL A 353 27.14 7.17 22.27
CA VAL A 353 26.81 7.13 23.69
C VAL A 353 25.77 6.05 23.92
N LYS A 354 25.98 5.23 24.95
CA LYS A 354 25.02 4.23 25.40
C LYS A 354 24.91 4.24 26.92
N GLY A 355 23.70 4.11 27.45
CA GLY A 355 23.43 4.07 28.87
C GLY A 355 22.13 3.35 29.20
N TYR A 356 21.81 3.33 30.49
CA TYR A 356 20.54 2.81 30.99
C TYR A 356 20.06 3.63 32.19
N ILE A 357 18.76 3.57 32.46
CA ILE A 357 18.09 4.13 33.63
C ILE A 357 17.35 2.98 34.31
N ASP A 358 17.68 2.76 35.58
CA ASP A 358 16.93 1.88 36.45
C ASP A 358 15.64 2.60 36.91
N LEU A 359 14.50 1.97 36.66
CA LEU A 359 13.18 2.50 37.01
C LEU A 359 12.69 1.99 38.37
N ASP A 360 13.44 1.13 39.05
CA ASP A 360 13.13 0.59 40.38
C ASP A 360 14.35 0.60 41.31
N ASN A 361 14.47 1.66 42.09
CA ASN A 361 15.56 1.85 43.03
C ASN A 361 15.64 0.81 44.18
N THR A 362 14.71 -0.16 44.24
CA THR A 362 14.68 -1.20 45.27
C THR A 362 15.32 -2.52 44.83
N ASP A 363 15.62 -2.72 43.55
CA ASP A 363 16.08 -4.01 43.02
C ASP A 363 17.60 -4.18 42.94
N GLU A 364 18.36 -3.17 43.40
CA GLU A 364 19.83 -3.13 43.48
C GLU A 364 20.54 -3.45 42.14
N ILE A 365 19.90 -3.21 40.99
CA ILE A 365 20.52 -3.46 39.69
C ILE A 365 21.60 -2.42 39.40
N THR A 366 22.85 -2.88 39.28
CA THR A 366 24.03 -2.03 39.05
C THR A 366 24.69 -2.24 37.68
N LEU A 367 24.16 -3.14 36.84
CA LEU A 367 24.77 -3.53 35.57
C LEU A 367 23.81 -3.31 34.40
N PRO A 368 24.29 -2.78 33.26
CA PRO A 368 23.48 -2.59 32.05
C PRO A 368 22.94 -3.92 31.50
N SER A 369 21.91 -3.84 30.63
CA SER A 369 21.36 -5.01 29.91
C SER A 369 22.30 -5.57 28.84
N TYR A 370 23.34 -4.81 28.46
CA TYR A 370 24.29 -5.11 27.40
C TYR A 370 25.69 -5.46 27.95
N SER A 371 26.46 -6.22 27.18
CA SER A 371 27.71 -6.85 27.61
C SER A 371 28.88 -5.89 27.91
N SER A 372 28.81 -4.61 27.53
CA SER A 372 29.85 -3.61 27.87
C SER A 372 29.34 -2.17 27.78
N PRO A 373 29.71 -1.27 28.72
CA PRO A 373 29.47 0.17 28.60
C PRO A 373 30.25 0.73 27.40
N LEU A 374 29.50 1.19 26.38
CA LEU A 374 30.05 1.90 25.23
C LEU A 374 29.94 3.41 25.48
N GLN A 375 31.02 3.99 26.00
CA GLN A 375 31.39 5.36 25.68
C GLN A 375 32.65 5.25 24.81
N GLN A 376 32.48 5.22 23.49
CA GLN A 376 33.60 5.15 22.56
C GLN A 376 33.49 6.30 21.56
N LEU A 377 34.53 7.12 21.52
CA LEU A 377 34.83 7.95 20.37
C LEU A 377 35.67 7.08 19.42
N LYS A 378 35.15 6.77 18.23
CA LYS A 378 35.86 5.95 17.24
C LYS A 378 36.19 6.81 16.04
N LEU A 379 37.48 6.92 15.76
CA LEU A 379 38.00 7.59 14.57
C LEU A 379 38.63 6.52 13.68
N SER A 380 38.17 6.39 12.43
CA SER A 380 38.68 5.39 11.50
C SER A 380 39.01 5.98 10.13
N PHE A 381 40.09 5.50 9.53
CA PHE A 381 40.59 5.93 8.21
C PHE A 381 40.46 4.77 7.22
N ARG A 382 39.94 5.03 6.01
CA ARG A 382 39.98 4.06 4.91
C ARG A 382 41.19 4.35 3.99
N PRO A 383 42.19 3.46 3.88
CA PRO A 383 43.20 3.57 2.83
C PRO A 383 42.60 3.21 1.45
N GLU A 384 43.13 3.81 0.37
CA GLU A 384 42.70 3.54 -1.01
C GLU A 384 42.89 2.07 -1.40
N GLN A 385 41.92 1.50 -2.13
CA GLN A 385 42.07 0.29 -2.93
C GLN A 385 42.15 0.68 -4.40
#